data_AF-A0A5E3XA30-F1
#
_entry.id   AF-A0A5E3XA30-F1
#
_cell.length_a   1.000
_cell.length_b   1.000
_cell.length_c   1.000
_cell.angle_alpha   90.00
_cell.angle_beta   90.00
_cell.angle_gamma   90.00
#
_symmetry.space_group_name_H-M   'P 1'
#
loop_
_entity.id
_entity.type
_entity.pdbx_description
1 polymer ?
#
loop_
_entity_poly.entity_id
_entity_poly.type
_entity_poly.pdbx_seq_one_letter_code
_entity_poly.pdbx_strand_id
1 'polypeptide(L)'
;MNATAAHIYIRGELIQEARHLQQTIDEAYKADFIGRDACGSDSFDVCRHRGAGAYICGEETELTARTEGKQGRPRLGPPFAADVGLSGCPTTVANVETVVIAPTIVWRGGAWSVSFGRERYPCTNAGAALHVNAVRKILAGDA
;
A
#
# COMPACT_ATOMS: atom_id res chain seq x y z
N MET A 1 4.73 7.26 -8.62
CA MET A 1 3.42 7.50 -7.97
C MET A 1 3.60 8.76 -7.13
N ASN A 2 2.97 9.88 -7.49
CA ASN A 2 3.09 11.13 -6.71
C ASN A 2 2.03 11.11 -5.60
N ALA A 3 2.26 10.29 -4.57
CA ALA A 3 1.27 9.97 -3.56
C ALA A 3 1.47 10.81 -2.30
N THR A 4 0.36 11.20 -1.66
CA THR A 4 0.39 12.04 -0.45
C THR A 4 0.04 11.24 0.80
N ALA A 5 -0.59 10.06 0.64
CA ALA A 5 -0.90 9.18 1.75
C ALA A 5 -0.84 7.70 1.33
N ALA A 6 -0.41 6.85 2.24
CA ALA A 6 -0.51 5.40 2.13
C ALA A 6 -1.54 4.85 3.11
N HIS A 7 -2.39 3.96 2.61
CA HIS A 7 -3.38 3.23 3.38
C HIS A 7 -2.96 1.76 3.43
N ILE A 8 -2.52 1.30 4.59
CA ILE A 8 -2.14 -0.10 4.79
C ILE A 8 -3.37 -0.85 5.25
N TYR A 9 -3.85 -1.79 4.43
CA TYR A 9 -4.95 -2.64 4.83
C TYR A 9 -4.41 -3.94 5.42
N ILE A 10 -4.76 -4.23 6.66
CA ILE A 10 -4.40 -5.49 7.31
C ILE A 10 -5.64 -6.36 7.51
N ARG A 11 -5.46 -7.66 7.26
CA ARG A 11 -6.47 -8.68 7.56
C ARG A 11 -6.89 -8.60 9.02
N GLY A 12 -8.17 -8.82 9.28
CA GLY A 12 -8.76 -8.63 10.60
C GLY A 12 -8.23 -9.61 11.65
N GLU A 13 -7.83 -10.79 11.19
CA GLU A 13 -7.32 -11.91 11.98
C GLU A 13 -5.91 -11.65 12.52
N LEU A 14 -5.13 -10.78 11.86
CA LEU A 14 -3.75 -10.47 12.20
C LEU A 14 -3.66 -9.37 13.26
N ILE A 15 -4.20 -9.65 14.45
CA ILE A 15 -4.37 -8.66 15.52
C ILE A 15 -3.02 -8.20 16.07
N GLN A 16 -2.06 -9.11 16.25
CA GLN A 16 -0.77 -8.79 16.87
C GLN A 16 0.10 -7.99 15.89
N GLU A 17 0.12 -8.43 14.64
CA GLU A 17 0.80 -7.79 13.53
C GLU A 17 0.24 -6.38 13.30
N ALA A 18 -1.08 -6.20 13.41
CA ALA A 18 -1.68 -4.87 13.34
C ALA A 18 -1.19 -3.95 14.45
N ARG A 19 -1.00 -4.47 15.68
CA ARG A 19 -0.49 -3.69 16.81
C ARG A 19 0.97 -3.31 16.60
N HIS A 20 1.82 -4.27 16.24
CA HIS A 20 3.23 -4.00 15.95
C HIS A 20 3.37 -3.00 14.81
N LEU A 21 2.59 -3.14 13.74
CA LEU A 21 2.59 -2.19 12.63
C LEU A 21 2.22 -0.77 13.09
N GLN A 22 1.23 -0.62 13.97
CA GLN A 22 0.89 0.70 14.51
C GLN A 22 2.02 1.28 15.35
N GLN A 23 2.65 0.47 16.20
CA GLN A 23 3.80 0.91 16.99
C GLN A 23 4.94 1.38 16.08
N THR A 24 5.25 0.65 15.02
CA THR A 24 6.27 1.04 14.03
C THR A 24 5.88 2.31 13.26
N ILE A 25 4.60 2.48 12.92
CA ILE A 25 4.10 3.72 12.30
C ILE A 25 4.29 4.89 13.26
N ASP A 26 3.92 4.73 14.54
CA ASP A 26 4.05 5.78 15.56
C ASP A 26 5.53 6.14 15.81
N GLU A 27 6.43 5.15 15.78
CA GLU A 27 7.88 5.35 15.85
C GLU A 27 8.41 6.08 14.61
N ALA A 28 7.93 5.75 13.42
CA ALA A 28 8.31 6.41 12.18
C ALA A 28 7.83 7.88 12.14
N TYR A 29 6.64 8.17 12.67
CA TYR A 29 6.15 9.54 12.86
C TYR A 29 6.99 10.32 13.89
N LYS A 30 7.44 9.67 14.97
CA LYS A 30 8.32 10.32 15.97
C LYS A 30 9.74 10.58 15.45
N ALA A 31 10.20 9.78 14.49
CA ALA A 31 11.50 9.91 13.86
C ALA A 31 11.48 10.80 12.60
N ASP A 32 10.35 11.47 12.31
CA ASP A 32 10.14 12.31 11.13
C ASP A 32 10.40 11.59 9.79
N PHE A 33 10.29 10.26 9.76
CA PHE A 33 10.38 9.49 8.50
C PHE A 33 9.10 9.58 7.66
N ILE A 34 7.96 9.84 8.31
CA ILE A 34 6.64 10.01 7.70
C ILE A 34 5.90 11.16 8.39
N GLY A 35 4.93 11.75 7.70
CA GLY A 35 4.17 12.91 8.15
C GLY A 35 4.43 14.14 7.32
N ARG A 36 4.42 15.33 7.95
CA ARG A 36 4.46 16.62 7.24
C ARG A 36 5.76 16.87 6.48
N ASP A 37 6.86 16.35 6.98
CA ASP A 37 8.21 16.52 6.42
C ASP A 37 8.89 15.15 6.29
N ALA A 38 8.30 14.27 5.48
CA ALA A 38 8.73 12.87 5.40
C ALA A 38 10.17 12.79 4.87
N CYS A 39 11.12 12.42 5.76
CA CYS A 39 12.55 12.38 5.47
C CYS A 39 13.13 13.70 4.91
N GLY A 40 12.59 14.87 5.31
CA GLY A 40 13.06 16.17 4.81
C GLY A 40 12.54 16.55 3.42
N SER A 41 11.39 15.99 3.01
CA SER A 41 10.81 16.17 1.67
C SER A 41 9.32 16.52 1.75
N ASP A 42 8.52 16.09 0.77
CA ASP A 42 7.09 16.37 0.74
C ASP A 42 6.32 15.60 1.82
N SER A 43 5.17 16.13 2.20
CA SER A 43 4.31 15.50 3.21
C SER A 43 3.78 14.14 2.73
N PHE A 44 3.97 13.10 3.55
CA PHE A 44 3.50 11.76 3.26
C PHE A 44 2.93 11.08 4.52
N ASP A 45 1.61 10.87 4.54
CA ASP A 45 0.93 10.26 5.68
C ASP A 45 0.73 8.75 5.52
N VAL A 46 0.70 8.02 6.64
CA VAL A 46 0.45 6.57 6.64
C VAL A 46 -0.70 6.23 7.59
N CYS A 47 -1.75 5.63 7.05
CA CYS A 47 -2.94 5.22 7.79
C CYS A 47 -3.12 3.70 7.74
N ARG A 48 -3.31 3.07 8.89
CA ARG A 48 -3.59 1.64 9.00
C ARG A 48 -5.10 1.39 9.09
N HIS A 49 -5.61 0.55 8.20
CA HIS A 49 -6.99 0.06 8.15
C HIS A 49 -7.03 -1.42 8.48
N ARG A 50 -7.97 -1.86 9.34
CA ARG A 50 -8.12 -3.27 9.72
C ARG A 50 -9.43 -3.83 9.17
N GLY A 51 -9.36 -4.99 8.52
CA GLY A 51 -10.53 -5.74 8.09
C GLY A 51 -11.34 -6.33 9.24
N ALA A 52 -12.57 -6.76 8.94
CA ALA A 52 -13.50 -7.38 9.87
C ALA A 52 -13.62 -8.92 9.68
N GLY A 53 -12.55 -9.58 9.24
CA GLY A 53 -12.53 -11.04 9.02
C GLY A 53 -13.20 -11.52 7.73
N ALA A 54 -13.40 -10.61 6.77
CA ALA A 54 -13.81 -10.99 5.43
C ALA A 54 -12.55 -11.20 4.57
N TYR A 55 -12.37 -12.40 4.03
CA TYR A 55 -11.44 -12.62 2.94
C TYR A 55 -11.98 -11.89 1.71
N ILE A 56 -11.52 -10.66 1.54
CA ILE A 56 -11.75 -9.86 0.33
C ILE A 56 -10.79 -10.42 -0.70
N CYS A 57 -11.35 -10.99 -1.76
CA CYS A 57 -10.62 -11.76 -2.77
C CYS A 57 -9.77 -10.85 -3.64
N GLY A 58 -8.69 -10.27 -3.10
CA GLY A 58 -7.54 -9.73 -3.86
C GLY A 58 -7.84 -8.72 -4.97
N GLU A 59 -9.06 -8.21 -5.04
CA GLU A 59 -9.55 -7.35 -6.11
C GLU A 59 -9.41 -5.91 -5.61
N GLU A 60 -8.61 -5.13 -6.34
CA GLU A 60 -8.18 -3.78 -5.96
C GLU A 60 -9.37 -2.83 -5.71
N THR A 61 -10.49 -3.02 -6.40
CA THR A 61 -11.69 -2.20 -6.21
C THR A 61 -12.50 -2.63 -4.98
N GLU A 62 -12.55 -3.93 -4.66
CA GLU A 62 -13.20 -4.42 -3.44
C GLU A 62 -12.50 -3.88 -2.18
N LEU A 63 -11.16 -3.88 -2.20
CA LEU A 63 -10.37 -3.32 -1.11
C LEU A 63 -10.62 -1.83 -0.93
N THR A 64 -10.61 -1.09 -2.04
CA THR A 64 -10.87 0.34 -2.04
C THR A 64 -12.25 0.65 -1.44
N ALA A 65 -13.29 -0.08 -1.86
CA ALA A 65 -14.64 0.08 -1.33
C ALA A 65 -14.72 -0.23 0.17
N ARG A 66 -13.95 -1.21 0.67
CA ARG A 66 -13.91 -1.58 2.09
C ARG A 66 -13.19 -0.53 2.94
N THR A 67 -12.10 0.04 2.43
CA THR A 67 -11.40 1.16 3.08
C THR A 67 -12.29 2.41 3.15
N GLU A 68 -13.21 2.60 2.19
CA GLU A 68 -14.25 3.64 2.25
C GLU A 68 -15.42 3.32 3.20
N GLY A 69 -15.44 2.14 3.85
CA GLY A 69 -16.53 1.70 4.71
C GLY A 69 -17.78 1.20 3.96
N LYS A 70 -17.73 1.05 2.64
CA LYS A 70 -18.82 0.49 1.83
C LYS A 70 -18.79 -1.03 1.88
N GLN A 71 -19.90 -1.65 1.48
CA GLN A 71 -19.92 -3.09 1.23
C GLN A 71 -18.91 -3.38 0.13
N GLY A 72 -17.88 -4.19 0.43
CA GLY A 72 -16.85 -4.63 -0.52
C GLY A 72 -17.48 -5.49 -1.60
N ARG A 73 -18.08 -4.84 -2.58
CA ARG A 73 -18.51 -5.44 -3.82
C ARG A 73 -17.55 -4.93 -4.89
N PRO A 74 -17.01 -5.80 -5.75
CA PRO A 74 -16.13 -5.37 -6.82
C PRO A 74 -16.90 -4.38 -7.72
N ARG A 75 -16.23 -3.28 -8.08
CA ARG A 75 -16.76 -2.34 -9.06
C ARG A 75 -16.56 -2.97 -10.44
N LEU A 76 -17.65 -3.13 -11.20
CA LEU A 76 -17.59 -3.68 -12.56
C LEU A 76 -17.28 -2.55 -13.56
N GLY A 77 -16.14 -2.64 -14.24
CA GLY A 77 -15.80 -1.82 -15.41
C GLY A 77 -15.09 -0.49 -15.12
N PRO A 78 -14.66 0.23 -16.18
CA PRO A 78 -13.97 1.52 -16.04
C PRO A 78 -14.88 2.52 -15.31
N PRO A 79 -14.33 3.33 -14.39
CA PRO A 79 -12.91 3.64 -14.18
C PRO A 79 -12.11 2.62 -13.34
N PHE A 80 -10.85 2.40 -13.70
CA PHE A 80 -9.92 1.61 -12.90
C PHE A 80 -9.52 2.36 -11.62
N ALA A 81 -9.03 1.65 -10.59
CA ALA A 81 -8.58 2.30 -9.35
C ALA A 81 -7.45 3.32 -9.59
N ALA A 82 -6.62 3.09 -10.61
CA ALA A 82 -5.59 4.03 -11.07
C ALA A 82 -6.16 5.39 -11.49
N ASP A 83 -7.41 5.42 -11.97
CA ASP A 83 -8.11 6.64 -12.36
C ASP A 83 -9.00 7.15 -11.21
N VAL A 84 -9.87 6.28 -10.68
CA VAL A 84 -10.85 6.61 -9.63
C VAL A 84 -10.88 5.48 -8.59
N GLY A 85 -10.02 5.61 -7.59
CA GLY A 85 -9.91 4.68 -6.48
C GLY A 85 -10.51 5.23 -5.19
N LEU A 86 -9.67 5.33 -4.17
CA LEU A 86 -10.04 5.66 -2.80
C LEU A 86 -10.54 7.09 -2.71
N SER A 87 -11.78 7.26 -2.25
CA SER A 87 -12.45 8.56 -2.11
C SER A 87 -12.52 9.35 -3.43
N GLY A 88 -12.52 8.66 -4.57
CA GLY A 88 -12.52 9.28 -5.89
C GLY A 88 -11.15 9.77 -6.37
N CYS A 89 -10.08 9.52 -5.61
CA CYS A 89 -8.72 9.87 -6.01
C CYS A 89 -8.02 8.72 -6.75
N PRO A 90 -7.09 9.02 -7.67
CA PRO A 90 -6.18 8.05 -8.27
C PRO A 90 -5.47 7.22 -7.18
N THR A 91 -5.65 5.90 -7.21
CA THR A 91 -5.10 5.00 -6.18
C THR A 91 -4.43 3.82 -6.86
N THR A 92 -3.30 3.40 -6.34
CA THR A 92 -2.65 2.17 -6.79
C THR A 92 -2.60 1.19 -5.64
N VAL A 93 -3.12 0.01 -5.88
CA VAL A 93 -3.11 -1.08 -4.92
C VAL A 93 -1.97 -2.04 -5.27
N ALA A 94 -1.08 -2.27 -4.31
CA ALA A 94 0.10 -3.11 -4.48
C ALA A 94 0.24 -4.09 -3.30
N ASN A 95 0.83 -5.25 -3.56
CA ASN A 95 1.11 -6.20 -2.48
C ASN A 95 2.21 -5.68 -1.55
N VAL A 96 2.17 -6.07 -0.27
CA VAL A 96 3.14 -5.62 0.74
C VAL A 96 4.56 -6.05 0.35
N GLU A 97 4.75 -7.27 -0.15
CA GLU A 97 6.05 -7.79 -0.58
C GLU A 97 6.70 -6.90 -1.65
N THR A 98 5.90 -6.48 -2.64
CA THR A 98 6.35 -5.60 -3.73
C THR A 98 6.78 -4.23 -3.20
N VAL A 99 6.06 -3.68 -2.22
CA VAL A 99 6.37 -2.37 -1.63
C VAL A 99 7.62 -2.45 -0.75
N VAL A 100 7.79 -3.53 0.02
CA VAL A 100 8.94 -3.71 0.93
C VAL A 100 10.24 -3.95 0.16
N ILE A 101 10.19 -4.66 -0.98
CA ILE A 101 11.39 -4.91 -1.78
C ILE A 101 11.83 -3.69 -2.60
N ALA A 102 10.90 -2.80 -2.97
CA ALA A 102 11.17 -1.62 -3.78
C ALA A 102 12.35 -0.75 -3.27
N PRO A 103 12.43 -0.33 -1.99
CA PRO A 103 13.57 0.46 -1.51
C PRO A 103 14.90 -0.30 -1.62
N THR A 104 14.90 -1.62 -1.42
CA THR A 104 16.11 -2.45 -1.57
C THR A 104 16.58 -2.50 -3.02
N ILE A 105 15.65 -2.59 -3.97
CA ILE A 105 15.96 -2.55 -5.41
C ILE A 105 16.50 -1.18 -5.81
N VAL A 106 15.94 -0.09 -5.28
CA VAL A 106 16.45 1.28 -5.53
C VAL A 106 17.87 1.43 -5.00
N TRP A 107 18.16 0.91 -3.80
CA TRP A 107 19.48 1.00 -3.19
C TRP A 107 20.54 0.12 -3.87
N ARG A 108 20.20 -1.11 -4.26
CA ARG A 108 21.15 -2.08 -4.86
C ARG A 108 21.19 -2.04 -6.39
N GLY A 109 20.23 -1.36 -7.01
CA GLY A 109 20.06 -1.28 -8.45
C GLY A 109 19.19 -2.40 -9.03
N GLY A 110 18.48 -2.10 -10.13
CA GLY A 110 17.60 -3.05 -10.81
C GLY A 110 18.32 -4.29 -11.34
N ALA A 111 19.56 -4.14 -11.82
CA ALA A 111 20.38 -5.26 -12.29
C ALA A 111 20.63 -6.32 -11.20
N TRP A 112 20.79 -5.88 -9.95
CA TRP A 112 20.93 -6.80 -8.82
C TRP A 112 19.67 -7.64 -8.63
N SER A 113 18.48 -7.02 -8.66
CA SER A 113 17.22 -7.74 -8.52
C SER A 113 16.98 -8.75 -9.65
N VAL A 114 17.32 -8.37 -10.89
CA VAL A 114 17.16 -9.21 -12.08
C VAL A 114 18.19 -10.35 -12.15
N SER A 115 19.29 -10.24 -11.42
CA SER A 115 20.27 -11.33 -11.31
C SER A 115 19.74 -12.57 -10.58
N PHE A 116 18.62 -12.45 -9.86
CA PHE A 116 17.95 -13.57 -9.19
C PHE A 116 16.72 -14.05 -9.98
N GLY A 117 16.50 -15.36 -9.98
CA GLY A 117 15.33 -15.98 -10.62
C GLY A 117 15.58 -16.39 -12.07
N ARG A 118 14.51 -16.56 -12.84
CA ARG A 118 14.56 -16.90 -14.28
C ARG A 118 14.33 -15.64 -15.10
N GLU A 119 14.78 -15.61 -16.35
CA GLU A 119 14.66 -14.46 -17.26
C GLU A 119 13.23 -13.86 -17.35
N ARG A 120 12.18 -14.69 -17.26
CA ARG A 120 10.77 -14.24 -17.24
C ARG A 120 10.19 -13.99 -15.85
N TYR A 121 10.90 -14.41 -14.80
CA TYR A 121 10.52 -14.22 -13.40
C TYR A 121 11.73 -13.75 -12.58
N PRO A 122 12.21 -12.52 -12.85
CA PRO A 122 13.36 -11.96 -12.16
C PRO A 122 12.96 -11.43 -10.79
N CYS A 123 13.26 -12.17 -9.73
CA CYS A 123 13.27 -11.76 -8.32
C CYS A 123 13.26 -13.01 -7.42
N THR A 124 13.53 -12.82 -6.13
CA THR A 124 13.25 -13.82 -5.10
C THR A 124 11.84 -13.60 -4.57
N ASN A 125 10.96 -14.60 -4.66
CA ASN A 125 9.65 -14.57 -4.01
C ASN A 125 9.81 -15.08 -2.57
N ALA A 126 9.70 -14.19 -1.60
CA ALA A 126 9.57 -14.55 -0.20
C ALA A 126 8.07 -14.58 0.09
N GLY A 127 7.41 -15.73 -0.06
CA GLY A 127 5.95 -15.90 0.02
C GLY A 127 5.32 -15.36 1.31
N ALA A 128 5.20 -14.04 1.41
CA ALA A 128 4.69 -13.32 2.55
C ALA A 128 3.21 -13.09 2.33
N ALA A 129 2.38 -13.79 3.11
CA ALA A 129 0.93 -13.74 3.03
C ALA A 129 0.30 -12.45 3.61
N LEU A 130 1.01 -11.31 3.60
CA LEU A 130 0.48 -10.01 3.99
C LEU A 130 -0.13 -9.34 2.77
N HIS A 131 -1.46 -9.26 2.75
CA HIS A 131 -2.21 -8.71 1.63
C HIS A 131 -2.43 -7.20 1.81
N VAL A 132 -1.73 -6.47 0.94
CA VAL A 132 -2.14 -5.22 0.27
C VAL A 132 -1.96 -3.87 0.98
N ASN A 133 -1.15 -3.02 0.33
CA ASN A 133 -1.05 -1.58 0.55
C ASN A 133 -1.82 -0.84 -0.55
N ALA A 134 -2.71 0.09 -0.19
CA ALA A 134 -3.32 1.04 -1.11
C ALA A 134 -2.58 2.37 -0.99
N VAL A 135 -1.85 2.77 -2.03
CA VAL A 135 -1.14 4.05 -2.07
C VAL A 135 -2.05 5.07 -2.75
N ARG A 136 -2.49 6.09 -2.00
CA ARG A 136 -3.39 7.15 -2.45
C ARG A 136 -2.58 8.33 -3.00
N LYS A 137 -2.84 8.68 -4.26
CA LYS A 137 -2.37 9.92 -4.86
C LYS A 137 -3.43 11.00 -4.72
N ILE A 138 -3.24 11.94 -3.80
CA ILE A 138 -3.95 13.22 -3.86
C ILE A 138 -3.20 14.06 -4.89
N LEU A 139 -3.83 14.31 -6.03
CA LEU A 139 -3.36 15.37 -6.92
C LEU A 139 -3.50 16.68 -6.14
N ALA A 140 -2.39 17.36 -5.88
CA ALA A 140 -2.42 18.73 -5.37
C ALA A 140 -3.22 19.59 -6.36
N GLY A 141 -4.46 19.90 -6.05
CA GLY A 141 -5.37 20.57 -6.99
C GLY A 141 -6.78 20.84 -6.48
N ASP A 142 -7.38 19.97 -5.67
CA ASP A 142 -8.77 20.18 -5.23
C ASP A 142 -8.81 20.63 -3.77
N ALA A 143 -8.65 21.94 -3.58
CA ALA A 143 -9.08 22.71 -2.42
C ALA A 143 -10.47 23.32 -2.68
#